data_AF-A0A3B6DFW9-F1
#
_entry.id   AF-A0A3B6DFW9-F1
#
_cell.length_a   1.000
_cell.length_b   1.000
_cell.length_c   1.000
_cell.angle_alpha   90.00
_cell.angle_beta   90.00
_cell.angle_gamma   90.00
#
_symmetry.space_group_name_H-M   'P 1'
#
loop_
_entity.id
_entity.type
_entity.pdbx_description
1 polymer ?
#
loop_
_entity_poly.entity_id
_entity_poly.type
_entity_poly.pdbx_seq_one_letter_code
_entity_poly.pdbx_strand_id
1 'polypeptide(L)'
;MEARELENVLSSAKRLPLLLPKFPIMNLVDHDVVCFVLNNRNDTFWLVEVNLRKKALGAVTLYTNEEKENQAAAEEHLTWDDIVRNTFFTTVSVNPISFIPSQFIMYLDRHAIKSIS
;
A
#
# COMPACT_ATOMS: atom_id res chain seq x y z
N MET A 1 13.93 5.03 5.92
CA MET A 1 12.98 6.15 5.79
C MET A 1 12.21 6.23 7.09
N GLU A 2 12.17 7.40 7.71
CA GLU A 2 11.46 7.64 8.96
C GLU A 2 9.96 7.89 8.72
N ALA A 3 9.12 7.75 9.76
CA ALA A 3 7.66 7.94 9.64
C ALA A 3 7.29 9.35 9.11
N ARG A 4 7.95 10.41 9.62
CA ARG A 4 7.73 11.78 9.13
C ARG A 4 8.15 11.98 7.67
N GLU A 5 9.19 11.26 7.22
CA GLU A 5 9.61 11.30 5.82
C GLU A 5 8.57 10.63 4.92
N LEU A 6 8.00 9.51 5.38
CA LEU A 6 6.90 8.84 4.68
C LEU A 6 5.67 9.77 4.57
N GLU A 7 5.29 10.42 5.67
CA GLU A 7 4.18 11.40 5.66
C GLU A 7 4.44 12.54 4.67
N ASN A 8 5.65 13.07 4.62
CA ASN A 8 6.03 14.10 3.65
C ASN A 8 5.90 13.60 2.21
N VAL A 9 6.39 12.39 1.92
CA VAL A 9 6.26 11.76 0.59
C VAL A 9 4.79 11.57 0.23
N LEU A 10 3.95 11.09 1.14
CA LEU A 10 2.52 10.90 0.91
C LEU A 10 1.79 12.23 0.72
N SER A 11 2.10 13.24 1.52
CA SER A 11 1.50 14.59 1.42
C SER A 11 1.84 15.31 0.12
N SER A 12 2.95 14.93 -0.54
CA SER A 12 3.30 15.46 -1.86
C SER A 12 2.24 15.12 -2.92
N ALA A 13 1.54 14.00 -2.75
CA ALA A 13 0.36 13.66 -3.54
C ALA A 13 -0.89 14.19 -2.84
N LYS A 14 -1.34 15.38 -3.25
CA LYS A 14 -2.52 16.11 -2.71
C LYS A 14 -3.83 15.31 -2.62
N ARG A 15 -3.89 14.09 -3.17
CA ARG A 15 -5.08 13.23 -3.23
C ARG A 15 -5.03 12.04 -2.26
N LEU A 16 -3.87 11.77 -1.65
CA LEU A 16 -3.73 10.63 -0.75
C LEU A 16 -4.24 10.97 0.66
N PRO A 17 -5.05 10.08 1.27
CA PRO A 17 -5.47 10.27 2.65
C PRO A 17 -4.27 10.03 3.58
N LEU A 18 -4.11 10.90 4.59
CA LEU A 18 -3.09 10.75 5.65
C LEU A 18 -3.53 9.68 6.65
N LEU A 19 -3.46 8.42 6.23
CA LEU A 19 -3.88 7.26 7.01
C LEU A 19 -2.72 6.28 7.20
N LEU A 20 -2.82 5.44 8.22
CA LEU A 20 -1.82 4.43 8.53
C LEU A 20 -1.74 3.40 7.39
N PRO A 21 -0.56 3.22 6.78
CA PRO A 21 -0.32 2.19 5.78
C PRO A 21 -0.66 0.79 6.30
N LYS A 22 -1.36 -0.01 5.48
CA LYS A 22 -1.64 -1.43 5.72
C LYS A 22 -1.01 -2.29 4.63
N PHE A 23 -0.79 -3.56 4.93
CA PHE A 23 -0.29 -4.57 3.99
C PHE A 23 0.95 -4.15 3.19
N PRO A 24 2.07 -3.76 3.83
CA PRO A 24 3.28 -3.46 3.13
C PRO A 24 3.81 -4.75 2.51
N ILE A 25 4.07 -4.68 1.22
CA ILE A 25 4.67 -5.74 0.44
C ILE A 25 5.96 -5.18 -0.15
N MET A 26 7.05 -5.93 0.00
CA MET A 26 8.36 -5.52 -0.51
C MET A 26 8.58 -6.09 -1.89
N ASN A 27 9.14 -5.29 -2.80
CA ASN A 27 9.58 -5.78 -4.10
C ASN A 27 10.87 -6.62 -3.95
N LEU A 28 10.88 -7.81 -4.53
CA LEU A 28 11.96 -8.79 -4.54
C LEU A 28 13.03 -8.47 -5.59
N VAL A 29 12.70 -7.68 -6.61
CA VAL A 29 13.66 -7.22 -7.62
C VAL A 29 14.33 -5.92 -7.17
N ASP A 30 13.55 -4.98 -6.62
CA ASP A 30 14.07 -3.74 -6.04
C ASP A 30 13.70 -3.66 -4.56
N HIS A 31 14.62 -4.08 -3.69
CA HIS A 31 14.40 -4.11 -2.24
C HIS A 31 14.20 -2.72 -1.60
N ASP A 32 14.51 -1.64 -2.32
CA ASP A 32 14.23 -0.28 -1.87
C ASP A 32 12.77 0.11 -2.10
N VAL A 33 11.98 -0.71 -2.83
CA VAL A 33 10.58 -0.42 -3.17
C VAL A 33 9.63 -1.20 -2.26
N VAL A 34 8.69 -0.46 -1.67
CA VAL A 34 7.61 -1.01 -0.84
C VAL A 34 6.27 -0.49 -1.34
N CYS A 35 5.31 -1.40 -1.44
CA CYS A 35 3.92 -1.10 -1.76
C CYS A 35 3.06 -1.28 -0.52
N PHE A 36 2.07 -0.41 -0.30
CA PHE A 36 1.12 -0.54 0.81
C PHE A 36 -0.24 0.06 0.44
N VAL A 37 -1.25 -0.27 1.24
CA VAL A 37 -2.62 0.21 1.09
C VAL A 37 -2.88 1.37 2.03
N LEU A 38 -3.50 2.44 1.53
CA LEU A 38 -4.16 3.46 2.34
C LEU A 38 -5.68 3.31 2.17
N ASN A 39 -6.35 2.87 3.23
CA ASN A 39 -7.81 2.69 3.21
C ASN A 39 -8.51 3.98 3.65
N ASN A 40 -9.31 4.60 2.78
CA ASN A 40 -10.14 5.75 3.13
C ASN A 40 -11.51 5.29 3.68
N ARG A 41 -12.10 6.06 4.59
CA ARG A 41 -13.41 5.76 5.23
C ARG A 41 -14.60 5.65 4.26
N ASN A 42 -14.40 5.97 2.97
CA ASN A 42 -15.43 6.00 1.93
C ASN A 42 -15.23 4.87 0.90
N ASP A 43 -14.98 3.64 1.38
CA ASP A 43 -14.88 2.42 0.56
C ASP A 43 -13.93 2.53 -0.66
N THR A 44 -12.89 3.32 -0.50
CA THR A 44 -11.87 3.58 -1.53
C THR A 44 -10.50 3.30 -0.94
N PHE A 45 -9.70 2.55 -1.68
CA PHE A 45 -8.39 2.08 -1.25
C PHE A 45 -7.35 2.60 -2.22
N TRP A 46 -6.26 3.14 -1.70
CA TRP A 46 -5.14 3.57 -2.52
C TRP A 46 -4.02 2.55 -2.40
N LEU A 47 -3.60 2.00 -3.54
CA LEU A 47 -2.40 1.21 -3.66
C LEU A 47 -1.26 2.19 -3.94
N VAL A 48 -0.29 2.24 -3.04
CA VAL A 48 0.80 3.21 -3.08
C VAL A 48 2.12 2.48 -3.09
N GLU A 49 2.97 2.82 -4.05
CA GLU A 49 4.36 2.41 -4.13
C GLU A 49 5.28 3.56 -3.72
N VAL A 50 6.25 3.27 -2.86
CA VAL A 50 7.29 4.22 -2.47
C VAL A 50 8.67 3.58 -2.62
N ASN A 51 9.64 4.39 -3.03
CA ASN A 51 11.05 4.01 -2.97
C ASN A 51 11.66 4.59 -1.69
N LEU A 52 11.99 3.71 -0.74
CA LEU A 52 12.52 4.03 0.58
C LEU A 52 13.90 4.70 0.53
N ARG A 53 14.74 4.33 -0.44
CA ARG A 53 16.10 4.87 -0.61
C ARG A 53 16.08 6.25 -1.24
N LYS A 54 15.29 6.43 -2.28
CA LYS A 54 15.08 7.71 -2.98
C LYS A 54 14.16 8.66 -2.22
N LYS A 55 13.45 8.15 -1.21
CA LYS A 55 12.43 8.88 -0.43
C LYS A 55 11.42 9.55 -1.36
N ALA A 56 10.89 8.77 -2.29
CA ALA A 56 10.07 9.26 -3.38
C ALA A 56 8.83 8.38 -3.58
N LEU A 57 7.76 9.03 -4.03
CA LEU A 57 6.55 8.36 -4.47
C LEU A 57 6.80 7.70 -5.83
N GLY A 58 6.49 6.42 -5.96
CA GLY A 58 6.60 5.66 -7.21
C GLY A 58 5.30 5.75 -7.99
N ALA A 59 4.36 4.86 -7.65
CA ALA A 59 3.04 4.74 -8.27
C ALA A 59 1.92 4.91 -7.25
N VAL A 60 0.77 5.42 -7.72
CA VAL A 60 -0.45 5.56 -6.92
C VAL A 60 -1.63 5.15 -7.78
N THR A 61 -2.37 4.16 -7.31
CA THR A 61 -3.57 3.66 -7.99
C THR A 61 -4.74 3.68 -7.01
N LEU A 62 -5.87 4.22 -7.46
CA LEU A 62 -7.13 4.16 -6.73
C LEU A 62 -7.83 2.84 -7.06
N TYR A 63 -8.32 2.16 -6.05
CA TYR A 63 -9.09 0.94 -6.15
C TYR A 63 -10.41 1.13 -5.38
N THR A 64 -11.52 0.96 -6.08
CA THR A 64 -12.87 1.21 -5.58
C THR A 64 -13.50 -0.04 -5.01
N ASN A 65 -14.54 0.13 -4.19
CA ASN A 65 -15.32 -0.99 -3.67
C ASN A 65 -16.06 -1.78 -4.78
N GLU A 66 -16.36 -1.15 -5.91
CA GLU A 66 -16.96 -1.83 -7.05
C GLU A 66 -15.95 -2.78 -7.72
N GLU A 67 -14.73 -2.30 -7.97
CA GLU A 67 -13.64 -3.13 -8.50
C GLU A 67 -13.35 -4.31 -7.55
N LYS A 68 -13.32 -4.02 -6.25
CA LYS A 68 -13.25 -5.02 -5.19
C LYS A 68 -14.33 -6.09 -5.31
N GLU A 69 -15.60 -5.68 -5.37
CA GLU A 69 -16.74 -6.60 -5.34
C GLU A 69 -16.77 -7.45 -6.60
N ASN A 70 -16.43 -6.87 -7.75
CA ASN A 70 -16.29 -7.58 -9.01
C ASN A 70 -15.17 -8.63 -8.97
N GLN A 71 -14.03 -8.30 -8.38
CA GLN A 71 -12.90 -9.22 -8.26
C GLN A 71 -13.19 -10.33 -7.23
N ALA A 72 -13.85 -10.01 -6.11
CA ALA A 72 -14.30 -10.99 -5.13
C ALA A 72 -15.37 -11.93 -5.68
N ALA A 73 -16.28 -11.44 -6.53
CA ALA A 73 -17.28 -12.27 -7.19
C ALA A 73 -16.66 -13.20 -8.25
N ALA A 74 -15.60 -12.76 -8.93
CA ALA A 74 -14.84 -13.59 -9.87
C ALA A 74 -13.94 -14.62 -9.17
N GLU A 75 -13.51 -14.32 -7.95
CA GLU A 75 -12.57 -15.11 -7.16
C GLU A 75 -13.23 -15.57 -5.84
N GLU A 76 -14.34 -16.31 -5.94
CA GLU A 76 -15.24 -16.70 -4.82
C GLU A 76 -14.54 -17.38 -3.62
N HIS A 77 -13.31 -17.86 -3.79
CA HIS A 77 -12.48 -18.49 -2.75
C HIS A 77 -11.38 -17.60 -2.15
N LEU A 78 -11.15 -16.40 -2.68
CA LEU A 78 -10.06 -15.52 -2.26
C LEU A 78 -10.52 -14.53 -1.20
N THR A 79 -9.68 -14.34 -0.17
CA THR A 79 -9.93 -13.34 0.86
C THR A 79 -9.62 -11.95 0.34
N TRP A 80 -10.07 -10.93 1.07
CA TRP A 80 -9.73 -9.54 0.75
C TRP A 80 -8.22 -9.28 0.67
N ASP A 81 -7.48 -9.93 1.56
CA ASP A 81 -6.04 -9.82 1.62
C ASP A 81 -5.39 -10.46 0.39
N ASP A 82 -5.95 -11.55 -0.13
CA ASP A 82 -5.49 -12.21 -1.35
C ASP A 82 -5.75 -11.35 -2.59
N ILE A 83 -6.95 -10.77 -2.69
CA ILE A 83 -7.34 -9.88 -3.81
C ILE A 83 -6.44 -8.65 -3.85
N VAL A 84 -6.20 -8.01 -2.70
CA VAL A 84 -5.30 -6.84 -2.60
C VAL A 84 -3.88 -7.20 -3.03
N ARG A 85 -3.36 -8.33 -2.54
CA ARG A 85 -2.02 -8.81 -2.92
C ARG A 85 -1.95 -9.03 -4.43
N ASN A 86 -2.90 -9.77 -5.01
CA ASN A 86 -3.01 -10.01 -6.45
C ASN A 86 -3.09 -8.71 -7.25
N THR A 87 -3.81 -7.72 -6.74
CA THR A 87 -3.94 -6.40 -7.38
C THR A 87 -2.62 -5.63 -7.35
N PHE A 88 -1.85 -5.69 -6.26
CA PHE A 88 -0.49 -5.10 -6.23
C PHE A 88 0.43 -5.73 -7.28
N PHE A 89 0.40 -7.06 -7.38
CA PHE A 89 1.19 -7.80 -8.37
C PHE A 89 0.83 -7.39 -9.80
N THR A 90 -0.45 -7.16 -10.09
CA THR A 90 -0.92 -6.94 -11.46
C THR A 90 -0.97 -5.48 -11.90
N THR A 91 -1.19 -4.54 -10.98
CA THR A 91 -1.49 -3.13 -11.32
C THR A 91 -0.41 -2.14 -10.94
N VAL A 92 0.38 -2.44 -9.89
CA VAL A 92 1.41 -1.52 -9.38
C VAL A 92 2.80 -1.95 -9.86
N SER A 93 3.02 -3.25 -9.99
CA SER A 93 4.30 -3.78 -10.43
C SER A 93 4.42 -3.92 -11.95
N VAL A 94 5.57 -3.49 -12.48
CA VAL A 94 6.00 -3.81 -13.85
C VAL A 94 6.40 -5.30 -13.99
N ASN A 95 6.58 -6.01 -12.88
CA ASN A 95 6.93 -7.43 -12.82
C ASN A 95 6.07 -8.17 -11.76
N PRO A 96 4.98 -8.86 -12.17
CA PRO A 96 3.94 -9.34 -11.26
C PRO A 96 4.32 -10.45 -10.27
N ILE A 97 5.55 -10.95 -10.28
CA ILE A 97 5.91 -12.18 -9.55
C ILE A 97 6.82 -11.86 -8.35
N SER A 98 7.22 -10.60 -8.18
CA SER A 98 8.36 -10.24 -7.33
C SER A 98 7.98 -9.56 -6.03
N PHE A 99 6.98 -9.99 -5.26
CA PHE A 99 6.69 -9.35 -3.97
C PHE A 99 6.45 -10.35 -2.83
N ILE A 100 6.90 -9.99 -1.63
CA ILE A 100 6.65 -10.75 -0.40
C ILE A 100 6.02 -9.87 0.69
N PRO A 101 5.06 -10.40 1.48
CA PRO A 101 4.54 -9.69 2.64
C PRO A 101 5.67 -9.23 3.55
N SER A 102 5.72 -7.93 3.84
CA SER A 102 6.78 -7.31 4.64
C SER A 102 6.33 -7.13 6.08
N GLN A 103 7.25 -7.34 7.04
CA GLN A 103 7.03 -7.00 8.45
C GLN A 103 7.09 -5.48 8.72
N PHE A 104 7.19 -4.65 7.68
CA PHE A 104 7.33 -3.20 7.80
C PHE A 104 6.20 -2.52 8.61
N ILE A 105 4.99 -3.11 8.70
CA ILE A 105 3.94 -2.59 9.61
C ILE A 105 4.44 -2.57 11.05
N MET A 106 5.15 -3.60 11.49
CA MET A 106 5.60 -3.70 12.89
C MET A 106 6.59 -2.59 13.25
N TYR A 107 7.32 -2.03 12.29
CA TYR A 107 8.21 -0.88 12.51
C TYR A 107 7.46 0.44 12.62
N LEU A 108 6.41 0.63 11.83
CA LEU A 108 5.51 1.78 11.94
C LEU A 108 4.67 1.72 13.22
N ASP A 109 4.24 0.53 13.62
CA ASP A 109 3.43 0.31 14.84
C ASP A 109 4.27 0.53 16.11
N ARG A 110 5.56 0.13 16.10
CA ARG A 110 6.46 0.36 17.25
C ARG A 110 6.82 1.84 17.47
N HIS A 111 6.68 2.68 16.44
CA HIS A 111 6.83 4.14 16.51
C HIS A 111 5.50 4.86 16.28
N ALA A 112 4.37 4.15 16.38
CA ALA A 112 3.06 4.71 16.13
C ALA A 112 2.94 6.00 16.93
N ILE A 113 2.76 7.09 16.20
CA ILE A 113 2.31 8.37 16.72
C ILE A 113 1.07 8.01 17.54
N LYS A 114 1.24 7.95 18.86
CA LYS A 114 0.11 7.87 19.77
C LYS A 114 -0.72 9.08 19.41
N SER A 115 -1.89 8.81 18.84
CA SER A 115 -2.96 9.79 18.63
C SER A 115 -2.89 10.79 19.77
N ILE A 116 -2.54 12.03 19.45
CA ILE A 116 -2.66 13.12 20.40
C ILE A 116 -4.16 13.30 20.57
N SER A 117 -4.71 12.67 21.60
CA SER A 117 -6.03 12.94 22.14
C SER A 117 -6.02 14.29 22.84
#